data_AF-A0A7C1U8J0-F1
#
_entry.id   AF-A0A7C1U8J0-F1
#
_cell.length_a   1.000
_cell.length_b   1.000
_cell.length_c   1.000
_cell.angle_alpha   90.00
_cell.angle_beta   90.00
_cell.angle_gamma   90.00
#
_symmetry.space_group_name_H-M   'P 1'
#
loop_
_entity.id
_entity.type
_entity.pdbx_description
1 polymer ?
#
loop_
_entity_poly.entity_id
_entity_poly.type
_entity_poly.pdbx_seq_one_letter_code
_entity_poly.pdbx_strand_id
1 'polypeptide(L)'
;MTEHRTPVSLFFDRIVLRYPRMVIVSVLVVVALLSVQARHFRLDASADTLVLEDDRDLKYSRLIDQRYGQHDFLVVAYSPDADLLSRQTLATLAGLRDDLEKLERVCSVVSILDVPLLQSPPVKLKQLTGELPT
;
A
#
# COMPACT_ATOMS: atom_id res chain seq x y z
N MET A 1 12.18 -54.14 37.48
CA MET A 1 11.87 -52.77 36.99
C MET A 1 11.29 -52.91 35.60
N THR A 2 9.96 -52.97 35.50
CA THR A 2 9.24 -53.12 34.24
C THR A 2 9.10 -51.76 33.58
N GLU A 3 9.75 -51.56 32.42
CA GLU A 3 9.58 -50.34 31.63
C GLU A 3 8.11 -50.19 31.22
N HIS A 4 7.45 -49.16 31.72
CA HIS A 4 6.16 -48.73 31.18
C HIS A 4 6.40 -48.15 29.78
N ARG A 5 6.29 -49.00 28.76
CA ARG A 5 6.32 -48.53 27.37
C ARG A 5 5.01 -47.84 27.06
N THR A 6 5.06 -46.53 26.95
CA THR A 6 3.93 -45.70 26.56
C THR A 6 3.57 -45.99 25.09
N PRO A 7 2.29 -45.84 24.69
CA PRO A 7 1.88 -46.08 23.30
C PRO A 7 2.66 -45.20 22.31
N VAL A 8 3.12 -44.03 22.76
CA VAL A 8 3.96 -43.11 21.99
C VAL A 8 5.35 -43.69 21.70
N SER A 9 6.01 -44.31 22.69
CA SER A 9 7.33 -44.91 22.48
C SER A 9 7.25 -46.13 21.56
N LEU A 10 6.18 -46.92 21.67
CA LEU A 10 5.92 -48.04 20.77
C LEU A 10 5.67 -47.59 19.32
N PHE A 11 4.96 -46.48 19.11
CA PHE A 11 4.77 -45.89 17.78
C PHE A 11 6.09 -45.40 17.19
N PHE A 12 6.88 -44.68 17.97
CA PHE A 12 8.18 -44.15 17.56
C PHE A 12 9.14 -45.28 17.17
N ASP A 13 9.31 -46.29 18.02
CA ASP A 13 10.20 -47.42 17.76
C ASP A 13 9.77 -48.22 16.53
N ARG A 14 8.46 -48.44 16.38
CA ARG A 14 7.92 -49.37 15.36
C ARG A 14 7.75 -48.75 13.98
N ILE A 15 7.56 -47.44 13.90
CA ILE A 15 7.28 -46.73 12.65
C ILE A 15 8.45 -45.81 12.30
N VAL A 16 8.87 -44.94 13.23
CA VAL A 16 9.90 -43.93 12.98
C VAL A 16 11.29 -44.56 12.87
N LEU A 17 11.68 -45.40 13.83
CA LEU A 17 13.01 -46.04 13.81
C LEU A 17 13.09 -47.22 12.82
N ARG A 18 11.97 -47.90 12.57
CA ARG A 18 11.93 -49.06 11.66
C ARG A 18 11.90 -48.67 10.19
N TYR A 19 11.28 -47.54 9.82
CA TYR A 19 11.15 -47.09 8.43
C TYR A 19 11.57 -45.61 8.25
N PRO A 20 12.81 -45.24 8.63
CA PRO A 20 13.22 -43.83 8.67
C PRO A 20 13.16 -43.15 7.29
N ARG A 21 13.51 -43.86 6.21
CA ARG A 21 13.43 -43.31 4.85
C ARG A 21 12.00 -42.95 4.44
N MET A 22 11.02 -43.81 4.74
CA MET A 22 9.61 -43.53 4.42
C MET A 22 9.09 -42.35 5.23
N VAL A 23 9.48 -42.25 6.51
CA VAL A 23 9.09 -41.12 7.36
C VAL A 23 9.68 -39.82 6.84
N ILE A 24 10.97 -39.80 6.47
CA ILE A 24 11.59 -38.61 5.86
C ILE A 24 10.87 -38.21 4.57
N VAL A 25 10.56 -39.17 3.69
CA VAL A 25 9.79 -38.88 2.46
C VAL A 25 8.41 -38.32 2.78
N SER A 26 7.69 -38.88 3.76
CA SER A 26 6.38 -38.34 4.16
C SER A 26 6.46 -36.91 4.69
N VAL A 27 7.47 -36.59 5.50
CA VAL A 27 7.69 -35.23 6.02
C VAL A 27 8.04 -34.30 4.87
N LEU A 28 8.92 -34.72 3.94
CA LEU A 28 9.25 -33.93 2.76
C LEU A 28 8.03 -33.66 1.88
N VAL A 29 7.13 -34.63 1.72
CA VAL A 29 5.88 -34.45 0.99
C VAL A 29 4.99 -33.41 1.70
N VAL A 30 4.83 -33.51 3.03
CA VAL A 30 4.06 -32.50 3.80
C VAL A 30 4.68 -31.12 3.67
N VAL A 31 6.00 -31.00 3.80
CA VAL A 31 6.72 -29.72 3.64
C VAL A 31 6.57 -29.18 2.23
N ALA A 32 6.67 -30.01 1.19
CA ALA A 32 6.48 -29.61 -0.19
C ALA A 32 5.06 -29.08 -0.43
N LEU A 33 4.04 -29.76 0.12
CA LEU A 33 2.64 -29.30 0.06
C LEU A 33 2.46 -27.94 0.74
N LEU A 34 3.00 -27.75 1.95
CA LEU A 34 2.94 -26.47 2.66
C LEU A 34 3.73 -25.36 1.94
N SER A 35 4.84 -25.72 1.28
CA SER A 35 5.67 -24.78 0.51
C SER A 35 4.94 -24.19 -0.70
N VAL A 36 3.99 -24.93 -1.28
CA VAL A 36 3.10 -24.37 -2.32
C VAL A 36 2.28 -23.23 -1.74
N GLN A 37 1.74 -23.39 -0.53
CA GLN A 37 0.96 -22.33 0.14
C GLN A 37 1.82 -21.13 0.54
N ALA A 38 3.11 -21.35 0.85
CA ALA A 38 4.03 -20.26 1.18
C ALA A 38 4.19 -19.23 0.05
N ARG A 39 3.93 -19.60 -1.21
CA ARG A 39 3.91 -18.65 -2.35
C ARG A 39 2.77 -17.62 -2.28
N HIS A 40 1.73 -17.92 -1.49
CA HIS A 40 0.59 -17.02 -1.27
C HIS A 40 0.75 -16.18 0.01
N PHE A 41 1.86 -16.35 0.73
CA PHE A 41 2.15 -15.53 1.91
C PHE A 41 2.38 -14.07 1.48
N ARG A 42 1.56 -13.16 2.00
CA ARG A 42 1.72 -11.72 1.82
C ARG A 42 2.23 -11.13 3.12
N LEU A 43 3.36 -10.43 3.05
CA LEU A 43 3.91 -9.69 4.18
C LEU A 43 3.69 -8.21 3.91
N ASP A 44 2.75 -7.62 4.63
CA ASP A 44 2.48 -6.18 4.57
C ASP A 44 3.33 -5.47 5.63
N ALA A 45 4.36 -4.78 5.16
CA ALA A 45 5.31 -4.03 5.97
C ALA A 45 5.01 -2.52 5.96
N SER A 46 3.76 -2.13 5.69
CA SER A 46 3.33 -0.75 5.87
C SER A 46 3.39 -0.35 7.35
N ALA A 47 3.54 0.95 7.62
CA ALA A 47 3.56 1.46 8.99
C ALA A 47 2.23 1.17 9.71
N ASP A 48 1.13 1.06 8.97
CA ASP A 48 -0.21 0.78 9.49
C ASP A 48 -0.31 -0.60 10.17
N THR A 49 0.46 -1.60 9.71
CA THR A 49 0.45 -2.94 10.32
C THR A 49 1.27 -3.03 11.61
N LEU A 50 2.06 -2.00 11.92
CA LEU A 50 2.78 -1.88 13.21
C LEU A 50 1.89 -1.34 14.33
N VAL A 51 0.75 -0.75 13.99
CA VAL A 51 -0.22 -0.21 14.96
C VAL A 51 -1.17 -1.32 15.41
N LEU A 52 -1.71 -1.20 16.63
CA LEU A 52 -2.69 -2.14 17.15
C LEU A 52 -3.97 -2.09 16.30
N GLU A 53 -4.44 -3.25 15.82
CA GLU A 53 -5.64 -3.32 14.95
C GLU A 53 -6.91 -2.78 15.64
N ASP A 54 -7.00 -2.89 16.96
CA ASP A 54 -8.16 -2.42 17.74
C ASP A 54 -7.99 -0.98 18.29
N ASP A 55 -7.00 -0.24 17.80
CA ASP A 55 -6.74 1.13 18.21
C ASP A 55 -7.89 2.08 17.78
N ARG A 56 -8.32 2.95 18.70
CA ARG A 56 -9.46 3.86 18.46
C ARG A 56 -9.10 4.99 17.49
N ASP A 57 -7.87 5.47 17.53
CA ASP A 57 -7.38 6.54 16.67
C ASP A 57 -7.18 6.00 15.24
N LEU A 58 -6.69 4.76 15.10
CA LEU A 58 -6.61 4.07 13.81
C LEU A 58 -7.99 3.92 13.15
N LYS A 59 -9.00 3.50 13.92
CA LYS A 59 -10.39 3.41 13.42
C LYS A 59 -10.94 4.77 13.00
N TYR A 60 -10.65 5.82 13.76
CA TYR A 60 -11.08 7.17 13.43
C TYR A 60 -10.40 7.69 12.17
N SER A 61 -9.08 7.50 12.03
CA SER A 61 -8.32 7.85 10.81
C SER A 61 -8.94 7.17 9.59
N ARG A 62 -9.10 5.84 9.62
CA ARG A 62 -9.71 5.07 8.52
C ARG A 62 -11.12 5.57 8.16
N LEU A 63 -11.91 6.03 9.14
CA LEU A 63 -13.24 6.59 8.90
C LEU A 63 -13.19 7.97 8.21
N ILE A 64 -12.24 8.82 8.59
CA ILE A 64 -11.99 10.10 7.93
C ILE A 64 -11.48 9.86 6.51
N ASP A 65 -10.54 8.92 6.34
CA ASP A 65 -9.96 8.52 5.05
C ASP A 65 -11.02 7.97 4.09
N GLN A 66 -11.96 7.16 4.58
CA GLN A 66 -13.09 6.68 3.77
C GLN A 66 -14.05 7.81 3.35
N ARG A 67 -14.21 8.84 4.18
CA ARG A 67 -15.16 9.93 3.93
C ARG A 67 -14.62 10.96 2.95
N TYR A 68 -13.34 11.30 3.07
CA TYR A 68 -12.72 12.39 2.30
C TYR A 68 -11.74 11.89 1.24
N GLY A 69 -11.41 10.60 1.23
CA GLY A 69 -10.41 10.01 0.36
C GLY A 69 -9.00 10.18 0.90
N GLN A 70 -8.19 9.12 0.81
CA GLN A 70 -6.74 9.21 0.94
C GLN A 70 -6.15 9.63 -0.41
N HIS A 71 -5.31 10.65 -0.40
CA HIS A 71 -4.49 11.01 -1.55
C HIS A 71 -3.04 10.80 -1.15
N ASP A 72 -2.46 9.68 -1.56
CA ASP A 72 -1.01 9.54 -1.57
C ASP A 72 -0.46 10.54 -2.58
N PHE A 73 0.21 11.59 -2.09
CA PHE A 73 0.79 12.62 -2.95
C PHE A 73 2.29 12.73 -2.74
N LEU A 74 2.98 13.06 -3.83
CA LEU A 74 4.39 13.44 -3.82
C LEU A 74 4.48 14.95 -4.05
N VAL A 75 5.10 15.67 -3.12
CA VAL A 75 5.42 17.09 -3.30
C VAL A 75 6.78 17.21 -3.96
N VAL A 76 6.83 17.81 -5.15
CA VAL A 76 8.07 18.12 -5.86
C VAL A 76 8.33 19.62 -5.76
N ALA A 77 9.40 20.01 -5.08
CA ALA A 77 9.87 21.38 -5.06
C ALA A 77 10.86 21.59 -6.21
N TYR A 78 10.61 22.59 -7.04
CA TYR A 78 11.47 22.94 -8.17
C TYR A 78 12.03 24.35 -7.97
N SER A 79 13.35 24.47 -7.98
CA SER A 79 14.07 25.74 -7.87
C SER A 79 14.79 26.01 -9.19
N PRO A 80 14.31 26.96 -10.02
CA PRO A 80 15.00 27.33 -11.25
C PRO A 80 16.22 28.21 -10.95
N ASP A 81 17.27 28.07 -11.77
CA ASP A 81 18.42 28.98 -11.77
C ASP A 81 18.11 30.31 -12.50
N ALA A 82 17.11 30.29 -13.37
CA ALA A 82 16.60 31.45 -14.10
C ALA A 82 15.37 32.07 -13.40
N ASP A 83 14.88 33.19 -13.93
CA ASP A 83 13.65 33.80 -13.43
C ASP A 83 12.47 32.80 -13.42
N LEU A 84 11.72 32.81 -12.32
CA LEU A 84 10.69 31.81 -12.01
C LEU A 84 9.59 31.73 -13.08
N LEU A 85 9.20 32.89 -13.63
CA LEU A 85 8.12 33.00 -14.61
C LEU A 85 8.65 33.20 -16.04
N SER A 86 9.95 32.99 -16.25
CA SER A 86 10.53 33.02 -17.59
C SER A 86 9.96 31.89 -18.46
N ARG A 87 9.88 32.13 -19.77
CA ARG A 87 9.40 31.10 -20.71
C ARG A 87 10.20 29.81 -20.63
N GLN A 88 11.51 29.90 -20.39
CA GLN A 88 12.39 28.74 -20.28
C GLN A 88 12.04 27.90 -19.04
N THR A 89 11.87 28.55 -17.89
CA THR A 89 11.47 27.90 -16.65
C THR A 89 10.10 27.23 -16.79
N LEU A 90 9.10 27.96 -17.30
CA LEU A 90 7.74 27.43 -17.47
C LEU A 90 7.69 26.27 -18.47
N ALA A 91 8.46 26.31 -19.55
CA ALA A 91 8.57 25.21 -20.51
C ALA A 91 9.20 23.96 -19.88
N THR A 92 10.20 24.14 -19.02
CA THR A 92 10.85 23.04 -18.30
C THR A 92 9.87 22.38 -17.33
N LEU A 93 9.09 23.20 -16.61
CA LEU A 93 8.08 22.72 -15.67
C LEU A 93 6.93 21.99 -16.37
N ALA A 94 6.50 22.48 -17.53
CA ALA A 94 5.50 21.82 -18.37
C ALA A 94 6.00 20.45 -18.86
N GLY A 95 7.26 20.37 -19.33
CA GLY A 95 7.87 19.09 -19.72
C GLY A 95 7.94 18.09 -18.56
N LEU A 96 8.34 18.54 -17.37
CA LEU A 96 8.37 17.70 -16.18
C LEU A 96 6.98 17.17 -15.81
N ARG A 97 5.94 18.02 -15.83
CA ARG A 97 4.56 17.60 -15.61
C ARG A 97 4.16 16.52 -16.62
N ASP A 98 4.36 16.77 -17.91
CA ASP A 98 3.96 15.86 -18.98
C ASP A 98 4.67 14.52 -18.89
N ASP A 99 5.94 14.50 -18.46
CA ASP A 99 6.70 13.27 -18.27
C ASP A 99 6.24 12.48 -17.04
N LEU A 100 5.86 13.17 -15.96
CA LEU A 100 5.27 12.52 -14.78
C LEU A 100 3.88 11.94 -15.08
N GLU A 101 3.06 12.62 -15.87
CA GLU A 101 1.73 12.15 -16.27
C GLU A 101 1.75 10.88 -17.13
N LYS A 102 2.86 10.61 -17.85
CA LYS A 102 3.02 9.39 -18.65
C LYS A 102 3.30 8.14 -17.82
N LEU A 103 3.63 8.28 -16.53
CA LEU A 103 3.92 7.15 -15.67
C LEU A 103 2.62 6.42 -15.31
N GLU A 104 2.56 5.11 -15.57
CA GLU A 104 1.37 4.27 -15.31
C GLU A 104 0.86 4.33 -13.85
N ARG A 105 1.77 4.61 -12.91
CA ARG A 105 1.46 4.72 -11.47
C ARG A 105 0.99 6.12 -11.04
N VAL A 106 0.98 7.10 -11.92
CA VAL A 106 0.59 8.48 -11.61
C VAL A 106 -0.84 8.71 -12.09
N CYS A 107 -1.76 8.93 -11.15
CA CYS A 107 -3.17 9.19 -11.48
C CYS A 107 -3.41 10.62 -11.99
N SER A 108 -2.70 11.60 -11.43
CA SER A 108 -2.79 13.00 -11.84
C SER A 108 -1.56 13.78 -11.38
N VAL A 109 -1.22 14.85 -12.11
CA VAL A 109 -0.19 15.81 -11.72
C VAL A 109 -0.82 17.19 -11.62
N VAL A 110 -0.70 17.83 -10.47
CA VAL A 110 -1.13 19.22 -10.27
C VAL A 110 0.11 20.09 -10.19
N SER A 111 0.22 21.04 -11.11
CA SER A 111 1.35 21.97 -11.18
C SER A 111 0.90 23.43 -10.96
N ILE A 112 1.85 24.33 -10.73
CA ILE A 112 1.56 25.78 -10.68
C ILE A 112 0.98 26.33 -11.99
N LEU A 113 1.16 25.61 -13.11
CA LEU A 113 0.65 26.01 -14.41
C LEU A 113 -0.86 25.78 -14.53
N ASP A 114 -1.39 24.79 -13.82
CA ASP A 114 -2.75 24.27 -14.01
C ASP A 114 -3.61 24.41 -12.75
N VAL A 115 -3.03 24.92 -11.65
CA VAL A 115 -3.74 25.08 -10.38
C VAL A 115 -4.91 26.08 -10.56
N PRO A 116 -6.15 25.70 -10.20
CA PRO A 116 -7.30 26.58 -10.34
C PRO A 116 -7.16 27.78 -9.41
N LEU A 117 -7.19 28.98 -9.98
CA LEU A 117 -7.22 30.21 -9.20
C LEU A 117 -8.61 30.37 -8.58
N LEU A 118 -8.70 30.28 -7.25
CA LEU A 118 -9.94 30.46 -6.49
C LEU A 118 -10.59 31.85 -6.66
N GLN A 119 -9.92 32.79 -7.33
CA GLN A 119 -10.32 34.20 -7.37
C GLN A 119 -10.32 34.85 -8.75
N SER A 120 -10.59 34.12 -9.85
CA SER A 120 -10.83 34.80 -11.14
C SER A 120 -11.69 33.98 -12.10
N PRO A 121 -12.87 34.48 -12.50
CA PRO A 121 -13.37 35.86 -12.31
C PRO A 121 -14.00 36.10 -10.93
N PRO A 122 -13.98 37.33 -10.39
CA PRO A 122 -14.74 37.68 -9.19
C PRO A 122 -16.25 37.60 -9.46
N VAL A 123 -16.86 36.47 -9.14
CA VAL A 123 -18.31 36.31 -9.15
C VAL A 123 -18.88 37.09 -7.96
N LYS A 124 -19.75 38.08 -8.22
CA LYS A 124 -20.40 38.85 -7.16
C LYS A 124 -21.27 37.89 -6.34
N LEU A 125 -21.17 37.91 -5.00
CA LEU A 125 -21.97 37.07 -4.08
C LEU A 125 -23.48 37.04 -4.42
N LYS A 126 -24.03 38.12 -5.01
CA LYS A 126 -25.41 38.21 -5.51
C LYS A 126 -25.77 37.20 -6.61
N GLN A 127 -24.80 36.64 -7.32
CA GLN A 127 -25.00 35.62 -8.36
C GLN A 127 -25.03 34.19 -7.80
N LEU A 128 -24.62 33.99 -6.54
CA LEU A 128 -24.65 32.69 -5.85
C LEU A 128 -25.99 32.43 -5.13
N THR A 129 -26.90 33.42 -5.14
CA THR A 129 -28.25 33.30 -4.54
C THR A 129 -29.30 32.88 -5.57
N GLY A 130 -28.91 32.68 -6.84
CA GLY A 130 -29.77 32.05 -7.85
C GLY A 130 -29.73 30.54 -7.68
N GLU A 131 -30.90 29.91 -7.70
CA GLU A 131 -31.12 28.46 -7.55
C GLU A 131 -30.09 27.65 -8.36
N LEU A 132 -29.31 26.83 -7.65
CA LEU A 132 -28.48 25.80 -8.28
C LEU A 132 -29.43 24.80 -8.96
N PRO A 133 -29.23 24.44 -10.25
CA PRO A 133 -29.95 23.32 -10.84
C PRO A 133 -29.59 22.08 -10.03
N THR A 134 -30.62 21.33 -9.64
CA THR A 134 -30.50 20.04 -8.95
C THR A 134 -30.02 18.95 -9.89
#